data_AF-A0A554FTX1-F1
#
_entry.id   AF-A0A554FTX1-F1
#
_cell.length_a   1.000
_cell.length_b   1.000
_cell.length_c   1.000
_cell.angle_alpha   90.00
_cell.angle_beta   90.00
_cell.angle_gamma   90.00
#
_symmetry.space_group_name_H-M   'P 1'
#
loop_
_entity.id
_entity.type
_entity.pdbx_description
1 polymer ?
#
loop_
_entity_poly.entity_id
_entity_poly.type
_entity_poly.pdbx_seq_one_letter_code
_entity_poly.pdbx_strand_id
1 'polypeptide(L)'
;MCSSCGRPQSAARRRCAFCDAELPEAPLPPLAPPPQSPGRPPLSLDLGNRRALVVSGDRLSFQGRPGGGPPLDVAWARVRRLEWRTRPYLEALGLLAFTALGLWAPAREVRLMALVAGALGLLLTALYRHHGLTVEVEDGTRLRWPLGMALRGSAREARLKAARVALEDTGRERGVPLASPGA
;
A
#
# COMPACT_ATOMS: atom_id res chain seq x y z
N MET A 1 -17.38 11.79 -35.67
CA MET A 1 -18.11 13.08 -35.73
C MET A 1 -19.53 12.84 -35.21
N CYS A 2 -20.17 13.83 -34.59
CA CYS A 2 -21.57 13.70 -34.15
C CYS A 2 -22.49 13.72 -35.37
N SER A 3 -23.37 12.72 -35.50
CA SER A 3 -24.32 12.60 -36.62
C SER A 3 -25.41 13.69 -36.60
N SER A 4 -25.77 14.21 -35.42
CA SER A 4 -26.81 15.24 -35.28
C SER A 4 -26.32 16.64 -35.61
N CYS A 5 -25.09 17.01 -35.22
CA CYS A 5 -24.59 18.39 -35.35
C CYS A 5 -23.33 18.53 -36.21
N GLY A 6 -22.82 17.43 -36.79
CA GLY A 6 -21.67 17.41 -37.70
C GLY A 6 -20.30 17.74 -37.07
N ARG A 7 -20.22 18.01 -35.77
CA ARG A 7 -18.96 18.44 -35.13
C ARG A 7 -18.04 17.27 -34.74
N PRO A 8 -16.71 17.46 -34.78
CA PRO A 8 -15.77 16.47 -34.27
C PRO A 8 -15.93 16.28 -32.75
N GLN A 9 -15.82 15.03 -32.29
CA GLN A 9 -15.95 14.63 -30.88
C GLN A 9 -14.80 13.70 -30.50
N SER A 10 -14.37 13.75 -29.25
CA SER A 10 -13.41 12.79 -28.69
C SER A 10 -14.11 11.47 -28.35
N ALA A 11 -13.45 10.34 -28.61
CA ALA A 11 -14.01 8.99 -28.47
C ALA A 11 -14.32 8.55 -27.01
N ALA A 12 -14.07 9.40 -26.02
CA ALA A 12 -14.22 9.09 -24.60
C ALA A 12 -15.58 9.49 -24.00
N ARG A 13 -16.46 10.17 -24.76
CA ARG A 13 -17.74 10.68 -24.25
C ARG A 13 -18.93 9.96 -24.88
N ARG A 14 -19.92 9.62 -24.04
CA ARG A 14 -21.22 9.04 -24.48
C ARG A 14 -22.19 10.06 -25.07
N ARG A 15 -21.96 11.36 -24.85
CA ARG A 15 -22.81 12.47 -25.34
C ARG A 15 -22.00 13.56 -26.02
N CYS A 16 -22.59 14.17 -27.04
CA CYS A 16 -22.00 15.26 -27.80
C CYS A 16 -21.82 16.51 -26.91
N ALA A 17 -20.61 17.07 -26.89
CA ALA A 17 -20.33 18.24 -26.06
C ALA A 17 -21.08 19.53 -26.49
N PHE A 18 -21.73 19.55 -27.66
CA PHE A 18 -22.38 20.76 -28.19
C PHE A 18 -23.90 20.66 -28.25
N CYS A 19 -24.45 19.51 -28.63
CA CYS A 19 -25.90 19.32 -28.77
C CYS A 19 -26.48 18.26 -27.83
N ASP A 20 -25.64 17.68 -26.97
CA ASP A 20 -25.99 16.66 -25.97
C ASP A 20 -26.65 15.37 -26.52
N ALA A 21 -26.63 15.19 -27.86
CA ALA A 21 -27.07 13.97 -28.50
C ALA A 21 -26.20 12.76 -28.10
N GLU A 22 -26.83 11.59 -27.96
CA GLU A 22 -26.13 10.34 -27.65
C GLU A 22 -25.24 9.92 -28.84
N LEU A 23 -23.97 9.64 -28.54
CA LEU A 23 -22.98 9.20 -29.52
C LEU A 23 -22.97 7.66 -29.58
N PRO A 24 -22.84 7.05 -30.77
CA PRO A 24 -22.67 5.61 -30.88
C PRO A 24 -21.42 5.18 -30.12
N GLU A 25 -21.55 4.14 -29.30
CA GLU A 25 -20.47 3.57 -28.50
C GLU A 25 -19.44 2.95 -29.45
N ALA A 26 -18.44 3.73 -29.83
CA ALA A 26 -17.32 3.22 -30.61
C ALA A 26 -16.59 2.18 -29.74
N PRO A 27 -16.21 1.01 -30.30
CA PRO A 27 -15.42 0.04 -29.56
C PRO A 27 -14.15 0.74 -29.06
N LEU A 28 -14.01 0.79 -27.75
CA LEU A 28 -12.81 1.32 -27.10
C LEU A 28 -11.61 0.57 -27.67
N PRO A 29 -10.60 1.24 -28.25
CA PRO A 29 -9.37 0.56 -28.58
C PRO A 29 -8.86 -0.08 -27.29
N PRO A 30 -8.41 -1.35 -27.32
CA PRO A 30 -7.86 -2.00 -26.13
C PRO A 30 -6.79 -1.07 -25.55
N LEU A 31 -6.89 -0.78 -24.25
CA LEU A 31 -5.85 -0.02 -23.55
C LEU A 31 -4.53 -0.72 -23.84
N ALA A 32 -3.69 -0.09 -24.67
CA ALA A 32 -2.34 -0.58 -24.88
C ALA A 32 -1.67 -0.59 -23.51
N PRO A 33 -1.04 -1.72 -23.11
CA PRO A 33 -0.20 -1.71 -21.92
C PRO A 33 0.84 -0.58 -22.10
N PRO A 34 1.16 0.17 -21.04
CA PRO A 34 2.11 1.27 -21.12
C PRO A 34 3.43 0.76 -21.74
N PRO A 35 4.12 1.59 -22.54
CA PRO A 35 5.33 1.19 -23.24
C PRO A 35 6.35 0.65 -22.25
N GLN A 36 6.70 -0.64 -22.40
CA GLN A 36 7.76 -1.27 -21.64
C GLN A 36 9.09 -0.71 -22.16
N SER A 37 9.78 0.10 -21.35
CA SER A 37 11.18 0.44 -21.65
C SER A 37 12.02 -0.84 -21.62
N PRO A 38 12.75 -1.18 -22.70
CA PRO A 38 13.63 -2.34 -22.71
C PRO A 38 14.83 -2.06 -21.80
N GLY A 39 15.09 -2.93 -20.81
CA GLY A 39 16.34 -2.86 -20.06
C GLY A 39 16.47 -3.78 -18.84
N ARG A 40 15.40 -4.09 -18.10
CA ARG A 40 15.50 -5.01 -16.95
C ARG A 40 14.15 -5.68 -16.68
N PRO A 41 14.10 -7.00 -16.46
CA PRO A 41 12.86 -7.64 -16.03
C PRO A 41 12.37 -6.97 -14.74
N PRO A 42 11.05 -6.71 -14.61
CA PRO A 42 10.50 -6.08 -13.42
C PRO A 42 10.77 -6.98 -12.21
N LEU A 43 11.35 -6.40 -11.16
CA LEU A 43 11.55 -7.09 -9.89
C LEU A 43 10.25 -7.06 -9.11
N SER A 44 9.64 -8.24 -8.93
CA SER A 44 8.43 -8.41 -8.13
C SER A 44 8.79 -8.89 -6.72
N LEU A 45 8.41 -8.12 -5.71
CA LEU A 45 8.63 -8.40 -4.30
C LEU A 45 7.30 -8.79 -3.65
N ASP A 46 7.13 -10.07 -3.33
CA ASP A 46 5.95 -10.56 -2.59
C ASP A 46 6.02 -10.14 -1.12
N LEU A 47 4.99 -9.42 -0.66
CA LEU A 47 4.85 -8.96 0.73
C LEU A 47 3.92 -9.85 1.56
N GLY A 48 3.36 -10.90 0.94
CA GLY A 48 2.31 -11.74 1.50
C GLY A 48 0.93 -11.08 1.48
N ASN A 49 -0.10 -11.84 1.81
CA ASN A 49 -1.50 -11.37 1.83
C ASN A 49 -1.95 -10.68 0.53
N ARG A 50 -1.54 -11.22 -0.63
CA ARG A 50 -1.86 -10.67 -1.97
C ARG A 50 -1.35 -9.24 -2.18
N ARG A 51 -0.27 -8.87 -1.48
CA ARG A 51 0.40 -7.58 -1.64
C ARG A 51 1.75 -7.79 -2.29
N ALA A 52 2.07 -6.91 -3.22
CA ALA A 52 3.34 -6.94 -3.93
C ALA A 52 3.85 -5.52 -4.16
N LEU A 53 5.17 -5.37 -4.15
CA LEU A 53 5.85 -4.21 -4.70
C LEU A 53 6.49 -4.64 -6.01
N VAL A 54 6.17 -3.96 -7.10
CA VAL A 54 6.81 -4.22 -8.40
C VAL A 54 7.65 -3.01 -8.76
N VAL A 55 8.94 -3.28 -8.92
CA VAL A 55 9.95 -2.32 -9.35
C VAL A 55 10.21 -2.58 -10.83
N SER A 56 9.73 -1.70 -11.71
CA SER A 56 10.13 -1.66 -13.11
C SER A 56 11.29 -0.68 -13.31
N GLY A 57 11.84 -0.64 -14.53
CA GLY A 57 12.90 0.31 -14.89
C GLY A 57 12.48 1.76 -14.62
N ASP A 58 11.24 2.11 -14.95
CA ASP A 58 10.71 3.47 -14.93
C ASP A 58 9.77 3.77 -13.75
N ARG A 59 9.22 2.75 -13.08
CA ARG A 59 8.16 2.90 -12.06
C ARG A 59 8.37 2.02 -10.83
N LEU A 60 7.89 2.53 -9.71
CA LEU A 60 7.64 1.80 -8.48
C LEU A 60 6.14 1.66 -8.31
N SER A 61 5.64 0.43 -8.22
CA SER A 61 4.22 0.15 -8.11
C SER A 61 3.88 -0.67 -6.87
N PHE A 62 2.75 -0.36 -6.24
CA PHE A 62 2.24 -1.07 -5.08
C PHE A 62 0.88 -1.70 -5.37
N GLN A 63 0.79 -3.01 -5.14
CA GLN A 63 -0.40 -3.84 -5.30
C GLN A 63 -0.92 -4.35 -3.95
N GLY A 64 -2.24 -4.50 -3.84
CA GLY A 64 -2.90 -5.09 -2.66
C GLY A 64 -3.40 -4.07 -1.64
N ARG A 65 -3.93 -2.95 -2.14
CA ARG A 65 -4.69 -1.99 -1.32
C ARG A 65 -5.86 -2.67 -0.59
N PRO A 66 -6.19 -2.23 0.64
CA PRO A 66 -7.47 -2.55 1.25
C PRO A 66 -8.61 -2.14 0.29
N GLY A 67 -9.47 -3.07 -0.10
CA GLY A 67 -10.57 -2.82 -1.04
C GLY A 67 -10.30 -3.14 -2.52
N GLY A 68 -9.12 -3.69 -2.87
CA GLY A 68 -8.90 -4.26 -4.22
C GLY A 68 -8.81 -3.26 -5.38
N GLY A 69 -8.52 -2.00 -5.09
CA GLY A 69 -8.33 -0.97 -6.13
C GLY A 69 -7.09 -1.18 -7.02
N PRO A 70 -6.95 -0.38 -8.10
CA PRO A 70 -5.83 -0.49 -9.04
C PRO A 70 -4.46 -0.34 -8.34
N PRO A 71 -3.35 -0.75 -8.98
CA PRO A 71 -2.02 -0.46 -8.43
C PRO A 71 -1.81 1.05 -8.24
N LEU A 72 -1.02 1.44 -7.24
CA LEU A 72 -0.46 2.79 -7.19
C LEU A 72 0.90 2.77 -7.86
N ASP A 73 1.03 3.55 -8.92
CA ASP A 73 2.28 3.68 -9.66
C ASP A 73 2.89 5.05 -9.41
N VAL A 74 4.20 5.07 -9.21
CA VAL A 74 5.01 6.29 -9.11
C VAL A 74 6.20 6.13 -10.03
N ALA A 75 6.44 7.11 -10.89
CA ALA A 75 7.63 7.12 -11.72
C ALA A 75 8.88 7.23 -10.83
N TRP A 76 9.86 6.34 -11.00
CA TRP A 76 11.11 6.35 -10.23
C TRP A 76 11.84 7.68 -10.33
N ALA A 77 11.79 8.33 -11.51
CA ALA A 77 12.38 9.65 -11.73
C ALA A 77 11.82 10.73 -10.77
N ARG A 78 10.59 10.57 -10.30
CA ARG A 78 9.96 11.51 -9.37
C ARG A 78 10.17 11.11 -7.91
N VAL A 79 10.76 9.95 -7.62
CA VAL A 79 10.96 9.49 -6.24
C VAL A 79 12.21 10.16 -5.68
N ARG A 80 12.03 10.98 -4.66
CA ARG A 80 13.15 11.68 -3.99
C ARG A 80 13.67 10.91 -2.79
N ARG A 81 12.79 10.27 -2.04
CA ARG A 81 13.12 9.54 -0.82
C ARG A 81 12.14 8.42 -0.56
N LEU A 82 12.65 7.32 -0.01
CA LEU A 82 11.85 6.22 0.49
C LEU A 82 12.02 6.13 2.01
N GLU A 83 10.94 5.84 2.73
CA GLU A 83 10.99 5.66 4.19
C GLU A 83 10.24 4.39 4.59
N TRP A 84 10.96 3.41 5.13
CA TRP A 84 10.38 2.13 5.54
C TRP A 84 9.99 2.16 7.02
N ARG A 85 8.72 2.35 7.34
CA ARG A 85 8.24 2.43 8.73
C ARG A 85 7.91 1.07 9.32
N THR A 86 8.41 0.82 10.52
CA THR A 86 8.02 -0.33 11.34
C THR A 86 7.57 0.16 12.72
N ARG A 87 6.35 -0.18 13.14
CA ARG A 87 5.83 0.20 14.47
C ARG A 87 5.17 -1.00 15.19
N PRO A 88 5.22 -1.08 16.52
CA PRO A 88 4.44 -2.08 17.28
C PRO A 88 2.94 -1.90 17.08
N TYR A 89 2.17 -2.99 17.27
CA TYR A 89 0.70 -2.96 17.22
C TYR A 89 0.13 -2.39 18.53
N LEU A 90 0.26 -1.07 18.70
CA LEU A 90 -0.16 -0.37 19.93
C LEU A 90 -1.67 -0.36 20.11
N GLU A 91 -2.45 -0.57 19.06
CA GLU A 91 -3.91 -0.67 19.10
C GLU A 91 -4.36 -1.82 20.02
N ALA A 92 -3.54 -2.86 20.19
CA ALA A 92 -3.79 -3.94 21.15
C ALA A 92 -3.71 -3.49 22.62
N LEU A 93 -3.04 -2.37 22.93
CA LEU A 93 -3.04 -1.80 24.28
C LEU A 93 -4.43 -1.29 24.71
N GLY A 94 -5.37 -1.12 23.78
CA GLY A 94 -6.77 -0.86 24.12
C GLY A 94 -7.37 -1.95 25.02
N LEU A 95 -6.87 -3.20 24.94
CA LEU A 95 -7.29 -4.28 25.83
C LEU A 95 -6.87 -4.04 27.29
N LEU A 96 -5.85 -3.22 27.56
CA LEU A 96 -5.49 -2.84 28.93
C LEU A 96 -6.56 -1.96 29.57
N ALA A 97 -7.25 -1.11 28.80
CA ALA A 97 -8.37 -0.34 29.31
C ALA A 97 -9.52 -1.28 29.75
N PHE A 98 -9.80 -2.32 28.96
CA PHE A 98 -10.76 -3.36 29.34
C PHE A 98 -10.31 -4.13 30.59
N THR A 99 -9.02 -4.47 30.70
CA THR A 99 -8.45 -5.06 31.91
C THR A 99 -8.66 -4.18 33.14
N ALA A 100 -8.34 -2.89 33.02
CA ALA A 100 -8.48 -1.93 34.10
C ALA A 100 -9.93 -1.86 34.58
N LEU A 101 -10.91 -1.78 33.67
CA LEU A 101 -12.33 -1.77 34.02
C LEU A 101 -12.81 -3.09 34.63
N GLY A 102 -12.41 -4.22 34.04
CA GLY A 102 -12.84 -5.54 34.48
C GLY A 102 -12.29 -5.96 35.85
N LEU A 103 -11.19 -5.36 36.31
CA LEU A 103 -10.70 -5.56 37.69
C LEU A 103 -11.68 -5.08 38.76
N TRP A 104 -12.51 -4.08 38.45
CA TRP A 104 -13.55 -3.56 39.35
C TRP A 104 -14.84 -4.37 39.29
N ALA A 105 -14.94 -5.37 38.40
CA ALA A 105 -16.15 -6.17 38.27
C ALA A 105 -16.39 -7.02 39.53
N PRO A 106 -17.66 -7.22 39.96
CA PRO A 106 -17.96 -8.05 41.13
C PRO A 106 -17.76 -9.55 40.86
N ALA A 107 -18.00 -9.99 39.62
CA ALA A 107 -17.89 -11.40 39.22
C ALA A 107 -16.43 -11.81 39.01
N ARG A 108 -16.04 -12.96 39.58
CA ARG A 108 -14.67 -13.50 39.47
C ARG A 108 -14.31 -13.86 38.05
N GLU A 109 -15.25 -14.41 37.29
CA GLU A 109 -15.06 -14.80 35.89
C GLU A 109 -14.71 -13.58 35.03
N VAL A 110 -15.39 -12.46 35.27
CA VAL A 110 -15.16 -11.20 34.54
C VAL A 110 -13.76 -10.65 34.81
N ARG A 111 -13.29 -10.69 36.08
CA ARG A 111 -11.91 -10.30 36.42
C ARG A 111 -10.88 -11.16 35.71
N LEU A 112 -11.11 -12.48 35.67
CA LEU A 112 -10.21 -13.42 34.99
C LEU A 112 -10.16 -13.15 33.48
N MET A 113 -11.32 -12.97 32.83
CA MET A 113 -11.38 -12.63 31.40
C MET A 113 -10.69 -11.29 31.11
N ALA A 114 -10.86 -10.31 32.00
CA ALA A 114 -10.22 -9.00 31.89
C ALA A 114 -8.68 -9.09 31.97
N LEU A 115 -8.14 -9.92 32.88
CA LEU A 115 -6.71 -10.18 32.97
C LEU A 115 -6.17 -10.90 31.73
N VAL A 116 -6.88 -11.91 31.23
CA VAL A 116 -6.52 -12.63 30.00
C VAL A 116 -6.49 -11.68 28.80
N ALA A 117 -7.49 -10.81 28.68
CA ALA A 117 -7.52 -9.79 27.62
C ALA A 117 -6.30 -8.86 27.67
N GLY A 118 -5.89 -8.42 28.87
CA GLY A 118 -4.71 -7.58 29.05
C GLY A 118 -3.42 -8.28 28.68
N ALA A 119 -3.25 -9.52 29.13
CA ALA A 119 -2.11 -10.37 28.77
C ALA A 119 -2.03 -10.58 27.24
N LEU A 120 -3.17 -10.85 26.59
CA LEU A 120 -3.25 -10.94 25.13
C LEU A 120 -2.90 -9.62 24.46
N GLY A 121 -3.36 -8.48 24.96
CA GLY A 121 -3.02 -7.16 24.41
C GLY A 121 -1.52 -6.86 24.44
N LEU A 122 -0.87 -7.16 25.57
CA LEU A 122 0.58 -7.04 25.71
C LEU A 122 1.32 -7.98 24.74
N LEU A 123 0.89 -9.24 24.68
CA LEU A 123 1.47 -10.24 23.79
C LEU A 123 1.36 -9.82 22.32
N LEU A 124 0.19 -9.35 21.89
CA LEU A 124 -0.04 -8.86 20.53
C LEU A 124 0.84 -7.66 20.22
N THR A 125 0.96 -6.69 21.13
CA THR A 125 1.81 -5.51 20.95
C THR A 125 3.29 -5.88 20.80
N ALA A 126 3.75 -6.87 21.57
CA ALA A 126 5.12 -7.34 21.54
C ALA A 126 5.45 -8.11 20.25
N LEU A 127 4.51 -8.95 19.79
CA LEU A 127 4.74 -9.87 18.68
C LEU A 127 4.38 -9.30 17.31
N TYR A 128 3.34 -8.48 17.20
CA TYR A 128 2.88 -7.94 15.92
C TYR A 128 3.50 -6.59 15.62
N ARG A 129 3.97 -6.45 14.38
CA ARG A 129 4.54 -5.20 13.85
C ARG A 129 3.78 -4.78 12.60
N HIS A 130 3.45 -3.50 12.54
CA HIS A 130 2.99 -2.84 11.33
C HIS A 130 4.19 -2.45 10.47
N HIS A 131 4.06 -2.69 9.17
CA HIS A 131 5.01 -2.27 8.16
C HIS A 131 4.33 -1.34 7.15
N GLY A 132 4.99 -0.24 6.83
CA GLY A 132 4.54 0.75 5.87
C GLY A 132 5.72 1.30 5.07
N LEU A 133 5.47 1.67 3.82
CA LEU A 133 6.43 2.39 2.99
C LEU A 133 5.88 3.80 2.72
N THR A 134 6.68 4.83 2.98
CA THR A 134 6.36 6.19 2.55
C THR A 134 7.24 6.53 1.37
N VAL A 135 6.62 6.93 0.26
CA VAL A 135 7.30 7.38 -0.96
C VAL A 135 7.14 8.89 -1.03
N GLU A 136 8.25 9.62 -0.90
CA GLU A 136 8.29 11.06 -1.06
C GLU A 136 8.69 11.38 -2.49
N VAL A 137 7.83 12.11 -3.20
CA VAL A 137 8.09 12.54 -4.58
C VAL A 137 8.64 13.98 -4.64
N GLU A 138 9.19 14.37 -5.78
CA GLU A 138 9.83 15.67 -6.00
C GLU A 138 9.00 16.88 -5.54
N ASP A 139 7.68 16.84 -5.76
CA ASP A 139 6.74 17.90 -5.35
C ASP A 139 6.47 17.94 -3.82
N GLY A 140 7.24 17.19 -3.02
CA GLY A 140 7.08 17.06 -1.57
C GLY A 140 5.88 16.20 -1.15
N THR A 141 5.12 15.64 -2.09
CA THR A 141 3.98 14.77 -1.78
C THR A 141 4.47 13.45 -1.18
N ARG A 142 3.83 13.02 -0.09
CA ARG A 142 4.17 11.78 0.64
C ARG A 142 3.07 10.75 0.48
N LEU A 143 3.33 9.72 -0.31
CA LEU A 143 2.43 8.60 -0.53
C LEU A 143 2.70 7.51 0.50
N ARG A 144 1.70 7.20 1.33
CA ARG A 144 1.80 6.15 2.36
C ARG A 144 1.22 4.85 1.84
N TRP A 145 2.05 3.82 1.71
CA TRP A 145 1.66 2.48 1.29
C TRP A 145 1.65 1.54 2.49
N PRO A 146 0.48 1.08 2.94
CA PRO A 146 0.39 0.15 4.05
C PRO A 146 0.80 -1.25 3.58
N LEU A 147 1.99 -1.72 3.97
CA LEU A 147 2.48 -3.05 3.59
C LEU A 147 1.79 -4.16 4.39
N GLY A 148 1.39 -3.86 5.62
CA GLY A 148 0.49 -4.70 6.43
C GLY A 148 1.07 -4.99 7.80
N MET A 149 0.67 -6.12 8.38
CA MET A 149 1.15 -6.59 9.68
C MET A 149 1.87 -7.91 9.54
N ALA A 150 2.95 -8.10 10.30
CA ALA A 150 3.61 -9.39 10.40
C ALA A 150 3.86 -9.75 11.87
N LEU A 151 3.75 -11.04 12.16
CA LEU A 151 4.18 -11.62 13.43
C LEU A 151 5.72 -11.73 13.41
N ARG A 152 6.37 -11.35 14.50
CA ARG A 152 7.81 -11.49 14.67
C ARG A 152 8.23 -12.97 14.53
N GLY A 153 9.26 -13.23 13.75
CA GLY A 153 9.75 -14.56 13.40
C GLY A 153 8.97 -15.27 12.30
N SER A 154 7.87 -14.70 11.78
CA SER A 154 7.08 -15.36 10.75
C SER A 154 7.75 -15.31 9.37
N ALA A 155 7.40 -16.26 8.49
CA ALA A 155 7.80 -16.24 7.08
C ALA A 155 7.42 -14.93 6.38
N ARG A 156 6.32 -14.30 6.81
CA ARG A 156 5.90 -12.99 6.29
C ARG A 156 6.87 -11.87 6.69
N GLU A 157 7.33 -11.85 7.94
CA GLU A 157 8.34 -10.88 8.38
C GLU A 157 9.63 -11.05 7.57
N ALA A 158 10.04 -12.30 7.30
CA ALA A 158 11.21 -12.58 6.46
C ALA A 158 11.04 -12.03 5.03
N ARG A 159 9.87 -12.22 4.40
CA ARG A 159 9.56 -11.63 3.08
C ARG A 159 9.61 -10.10 3.10
N LEU A 160 9.03 -9.46 4.13
CA LEU A 160 9.07 -8.00 4.27
C LEU A 160 10.50 -7.48 4.46
N LYS A 161 11.34 -8.19 5.23
CA LYS A 161 12.77 -7.86 5.37
C LYS A 161 13.52 -8.01 4.06
N ALA A 162 13.31 -9.09 3.33
CA ALA A 162 13.91 -9.30 2.01
C ALA A 162 13.48 -8.21 1.00
N ALA A 163 12.19 -7.84 0.99
CA ALA A 163 11.68 -6.77 0.16
C ALA A 163 12.30 -5.41 0.51
N ARG A 164 12.51 -5.13 1.80
CA ARG A 164 13.21 -3.93 2.26
C ARG A 164 14.64 -3.87 1.74
N VAL A 165 15.41 -4.96 1.88
CA VAL A 165 16.80 -5.03 1.39
C VAL A 165 16.84 -4.82 -0.13
N ALA A 166 16.00 -5.54 -0.88
CA ALA A 166 15.93 -5.38 -2.32
C ALA A 166 15.54 -3.95 -2.75
N LEU A 167 14.65 -3.29 -2.01
CA LEU A 167 14.28 -1.90 -2.26
C LEU A 167 15.41 -0.93 -1.92
N GLU A 168 16.20 -1.21 -0.88
CA GLU A 168 17.39 -0.43 -0.53
C GLU A 168 18.44 -0.50 -1.62
N ASP A 169 18.74 -1.70 -2.13
CA ASP A 169 19.71 -1.90 -3.20
C ASP A 169 19.24 -1.21 -4.49
N THR A 170 17.96 -1.40 -4.85
CA THR A 170 17.32 -0.75 -6.00
C THR A 170 17.34 0.78 -5.89
N GLY A 171 17.09 1.32 -4.69
CA GLY A 171 17.13 2.75 -4.42
C GLY A 171 18.56 3.29 -4.53
N ARG A 172 19.54 2.57 -3.98
CA ARG A 172 20.96 2.91 -4.06
C ARG A 172 21.45 2.98 -5.51
N GLU A 173 21.10 2.00 -6.34
CA GLU A 173 21.39 1.99 -7.78
C GLU A 173 20.82 3.23 -8.51
N ARG A 174 19.74 3.81 -7.99
CA ARG A 174 19.02 4.97 -8.58
C ARG A 174 19.31 6.30 -7.88
N GLY A 175 20.22 6.33 -6.90
CA GLY A 175 20.51 7.53 -6.12
C GLY A 175 19.38 7.97 -5.17
N VAL A 176 18.41 7.09 -4.88
CA VAL A 176 17.28 7.36 -3.99
C VAL A 176 17.56 6.75 -2.61
N PRO A 177 17.70 7.55 -1.55
CA PRO A 177 17.95 7.02 -0.22
C PRO A 177 16.70 6.34 0.37
N LEU A 178 16.91 5.17 0.97
CA LEU A 178 15.91 4.50 1.82
C LEU A 178 16.22 4.79 3.29
N ALA A 179 15.40 5.62 3.92
CA ALA A 179 15.48 5.86 5.35
C ALA A 179 14.82 4.71 6.12
N SER A 180 15.52 4.19 7.12
CA SER A 180 14.95 3.35 8.15
C SER A 180 14.73 4.20 9.40
N PRO A 181 13.50 4.33 9.93
CA PRO A 181 13.31 4.84 11.26
C PRO A 181 13.85 3.79 12.23
N GLY A 182 14.88 4.18 13.00
CA GLY A 182 15.57 3.31 13.95
C GLY A 182 17.06 3.09 13.67
N ALA A 183 17.79 4.17 13.32
CA ALA A 183 19.10 4.39 13.91
C ALA A 183 18.89 5.29 15.14
#